data_AF-A0AAN3KV68-F1
#
_entry.id   AF-A0AAN3KV68-F1
#
_cell.length_a   1.000
_cell.length_b   1.000
_cell.length_c   1.000
_cell.angle_alpha   90.00
_cell.angle_beta   90.00
_cell.angle_gamma   90.00
#
_symmetry.space_group_name_H-M   'P 1'
#
loop_
_entity.id
_entity.type
_entity.pdbx_description
1 polymer ?
#
loop_
_entity_poly.entity_id
_entity_poly.type
_entity_poly.pdbx_seq_one_letter_code
_entity_poly.pdbx_strand_id
1 'polypeptide(L)' 'MIKLSEEECDVLEFLLASGRNTARSVAETLQMSPATVVEILKRLETEGLVKQLNGFWSAQEERNTGGKNGKCD' A
#
# COMPACT_ATOMS: atom_id res chain seq x y z
N MET A 1 13.74 -0.35 -14.11
CA MET A 1 13.34 0.84 -13.34
C MET A 1 11.85 1.00 -13.58
N ILE A 2 11.05 0.56 -12.62
CA ILE A 2 9.59 0.64 -12.72
C ILE A 2 9.20 2.12 -12.65
N LYS A 3 8.53 2.60 -13.70
CA LYS A 3 8.05 3.98 -13.75
C LYS A 3 6.65 3.97 -13.16
N LEU A 4 6.57 4.15 -11.84
CA LEU A 4 5.30 4.35 -11.15
C LEU A 4 4.68 5.66 -11.64
N SER A 5 3.37 5.65 -11.85
CA SER A 5 2.57 6.84 -12.09
C SER A 5 2.48 7.67 -10.81
N GLU A 6 2.16 8.96 -10.92
CA GLU A 6 1.98 9.86 -9.76
C GLU A 6 0.97 9.25 -8.76
N GLU A 7 -0.17 8.81 -9.27
CA GLU A 7 -1.22 8.11 -8.53
C GLU A 7 -0.74 6.83 -7.81
N GLU A 8 0.17 6.07 -8.42
CA GLU A 8 0.72 4.86 -7.81
C GLU A 8 1.70 5.20 -6.68
N CYS A 9 2.43 6.30 -6.82
CA CYS A 9 3.32 6.84 -5.80
C CYS A 9 2.51 7.36 -4.59
N ASP A 10 1.46 8.16 -4.83
CA ASP A 10 0.57 8.67 -3.78
C ASP A 10 -0.06 7.55 -2.95
N VAL A 11 -0.58 6.50 -3.61
CA VAL A 11 -1.16 5.33 -2.92
C VAL A 11 -0.12 4.60 -2.07
N LEU A 12 1.10 4.43 -2.60
CA LEU A 12 2.17 3.75 -1.89
C LEU A 12 2.67 4.57 -0.69
N GLU A 13 2.89 5.88 -0.88
CA GLU A 13 3.30 6.81 0.19
C GLU A 13 2.25 6.88 1.30
N PHE A 14 0.97 6.92 0.94
CA PHE A 14 -0.12 6.86 1.91
C PHE A 14 -0.08 5.58 2.75
N LEU A 15 0.14 4.42 2.12
CA LEU A 15 0.24 3.14 2.84
C LEU A 15 1.51 3.03 3.69
N LEU A 16 2.61 3.65 3.27
CA LEU A 16 3.84 3.74 4.06
C LEU A 16 3.63 4.61 5.31
N ALA A 17 2.93 5.74 5.17
CA ALA A 17 2.68 6.67 6.28
C ALA A 17 1.58 6.19 7.24
N SER A 18 0.46 5.69 6.71
CA SER A 18 -0.71 5.28 7.51
C SER A 18 -0.69 3.79 7.89
N GLY A 19 0.23 3.00 7.34
CA GLY A 19 0.28 1.55 7.53
C GLY A 19 -0.90 0.83 6.88
N ARG A 20 -1.56 -0.06 7.62
CA ARG A 20 -2.58 -0.97 7.10
C ARG A 20 -3.94 -0.28 6.88
N ASN A 21 -4.40 -0.20 5.63
CA ASN A 21 -5.64 0.49 5.26
C ASN A 21 -6.51 -0.31 4.29
N THR A 22 -7.79 0.03 4.16
CA THR A 22 -8.66 -0.56 3.12
C THR A 22 -8.57 0.25 1.84
N ALA A 23 -8.82 -0.38 0.68
CA ALA A 23 -8.85 0.34 -0.59
C ALA A 23 -9.87 1.50 -0.59
N ARG A 24 -10.97 1.35 0.16
CA ARG A 24 -11.96 2.41 0.33
C ARG A 24 -11.40 3.61 1.09
N SER A 25 -10.75 3.38 2.24
CA SER A 25 -10.15 4.46 3.03
C SER A 25 -9.05 5.20 2.26
N VAL A 26 -8.24 4.46 1.48
CA VAL A 26 -7.23 5.05 0.59
C VAL A 26 -7.91 5.94 -0.46
N ALA A 27 -8.96 5.44 -1.11
CA ALA A 27 -9.72 6.20 -2.12
C ALA A 27 -10.37 7.47 -1.55
N GLU A 28 -10.96 7.38 -0.36
CA GLU A 28 -11.56 8.54 0.31
C GLU A 28 -10.50 9.60 0.69
N THR A 29 -9.32 9.15 1.13
CA THR A 29 -8.24 10.06 1.55
C THR A 29 -7.56 10.74 0.38
N LEU A 30 -7.27 9.98 -0.69
CA LEU A 30 -6.62 10.50 -1.89
C LEU A 30 -7.62 11.13 -2.88
N GLN A 31 -8.91 11.18 -2.52
CA GLN A 31 -9.99 11.68 -3.36
C GLN A 31 -10.05 11.01 -4.74
N MET A 32 -9.79 9.71 -4.78
CA MET A 32 -9.74 8.91 -5.99
C MET A 32 -10.98 8.02 -6.12
N SER A 33 -11.22 7.53 -7.34
CA SER A 33 -12.25 6.51 -7.53
C SER A 33 -11.82 5.18 -6.90
N PRO A 34 -12.72 4.47 -6.19
CA PRO A 34 -12.38 3.20 -5.55
C PRO A 34 -11.94 2.12 -6.56
N ALA A 35 -12.46 2.17 -7.79
CA ALA A 35 -12.02 1.31 -8.88
C ALA A 35 -10.54 1.53 -9.22
N THR A 36 -10.15 2.79 -9.44
CA THR A 36 -8.77 3.21 -9.73
C THR A 36 -7.80 2.76 -8.64
N VAL A 37 -8.16 2.99 -7.38
CA VAL A 37 -7.32 2.58 -6.24
C VAL A 37 -7.15 1.07 -6.18
N VAL A 38 -8.21 0.29 -6.43
CA VAL A 38 -8.08 -1.18 -6.49
C VAL A 38 -7.18 -1.63 -7.62
N GLU A 39 -7.24 -0.98 -8.80
CA GLU A 39 -6.33 -1.29 -9.91
C GLU A 39 -4.88 -0.96 -9.58
N ILE A 40 -4.63 0.20 -8.98
CA ILE A 40 -3.30 0.63 -8.51
C ILE A 40 -2.76 -0.36 -7.48
N LEU A 41 -3.55 -0.72 -6.46
CA LEU A 41 -3.12 -1.64 -5.40
C LEU A 41 -2.77 -3.02 -5.94
N LYS A 42 -3.52 -3.52 -6.94
CA LYS A 42 -3.19 -4.79 -7.63
C LYS A 42 -1.91 -4.72 -8.43
N ARG A 43 -1.63 -3.58 -9.09
CA ARG A 43 -0.37 -3.35 -9.80
C ARG A 43 0.80 -3.32 -8.81
N LEU A 44 0.69 -2.52 -7.76
CA LEU A 44 1.68 -2.44 -6.68
C LEU A 44 1.93 -3.80 -6.01
N GLU A 45 0.90 -4.64 -5.87
CA GLU A 45 1.05 -6.01 -5.34
C GLU A 45 1.78 -6.93 -6.30
N THR A 46 1.52 -6.82 -7.60
CA THR A 46 2.25 -7.55 -8.66
C THR A 46 3.73 -7.20 -8.64
N GLU A 47 4.05 -5.93 -8.39
CA GLU A 47 5.43 -5.44 -8.24
C GLU A 47 6.04 -5.75 -6.87
N GLY A 48 5.28 -6.36 -5.95
CA GLY A 48 5.74 -6.72 -4.61
C GLY A 48 5.88 -5.55 -3.63
N LEU A 49 5.35 -4.37 -3.98
CA LEU A 49 5.44 -3.14 -3.18
C LEU A 49 4.36 -3.04 -2.10
N VAL A 50 3.23 -3.72 -2.28
CA VAL A 50 2.16 -3.80 -1.28
C VAL A 50 1.68 -5.24 -1.14
N LYS A 51 0.94 -5.52 -0.07
CA LYS A 51 0.34 -6.83 0.16
C LYS A 51 -1.08 -6.72 0.68
N GLN A 52 -1.99 -7.55 0.17
CA GLN A 52 -3.32 -7.68 0.72
C GLN A 52 -3.39 -8.78 1.80
N LEU A 53 -3.97 -8.46 2.96
CA LEU A 53 -4.25 -9.39 4.05
C LEU A 53 -5.65 -9.11 4.62
N ASN A 54 -6.56 -10.10 4.54
CA ASN A 54 -7.93 -10.03 5.06
C ASN A 54 -8.70 -8.77 4.61
N GLY A 55 -8.55 -8.34 3.36
CA GLY A 55 -9.23 -7.15 2.80
C GLY A 55 -8.56 -5.81 3.10
N PHE A 56 -7.41 -5.82 3.77
CA PHE A 56 -6.60 -4.63 4.01
C PHE A 56 -5.29 -4.69 3.23
N TRP A 57 -4.76 -3.53 2.88
CA TRP A 57 -3.54 -3.33 2.12
C TRP A 57 -2.47 -2.72 3.03
N SER A 58 -1.22 -3.09 2.80
CA SER A 58 -0.06 -2.54 3.53
C SER A 58 1.14 -2.49 2.60
N ALA A 59 1.93 -1.42 2.69
CA ALA A 59 3.19 -1.34 1.96
C ALA A 59 4.16 -2.41 2.48
N GLN A 60 4.93 -3.00 1.57
CA GLN A 60 6.11 -3.79 1.87
C GLN A 60 7.28 -2.81 1.83
N GLU A 61 7.77 -2.38 3.00
CA GLU A 61 9.12 -1.81 3.04
C GLU A 61 10.08 -2.89 2.57
N GLU A 62 10.96 -2.54 1.62
CA GLU A 62 12.03 -3.40 1.15
C GLU A 62 12.91 -3.76 2.36
N ARG A 63 12.61 -4.88 3.01
CA ARG A 63 13.40 -5.41 4.12
C ARG A 63 14.71 -5.97 3.55
N ASN A 64 15.68 -5.07 3.38
CA ASN A 64 17.08 -5.41 3.60
C ASN A 64 17.54 -5.05 5.02
N THR A 65 16.66 -5.10 6.03
CA THR A 65 17.09 -5.11 7.44
C THR A 65 16.22 -6.07 8.23
N GLY A 66 16.90 -7.02 8.87
CA GLY A 66 16.30 -8.18 9.52
C GLY A 66 15.40 -7.85 10.71
N GLY A 67 14.48 -8.79 10.95
CA GLY A 67 14.18 -9.34 12.27
C GLY A 67 13.74 -8.42 13.42
N LYS A 68 12.50 -8.68 13.86
CA LYS A 68 11.99 -8.79 15.25
C LYS A 68 11.42 -7.56 15.98
N ASN A 69 10.30 -7.88 16.65
CA ASN A 69 9.63 -7.27 17.80
C ASN A 69 8.77 -6.02 17.54
N GLY A 70 7.63 -5.82 18.19
CA GLY A 70 7.15 -6.44 19.43
C GLY A 70 5.63 -6.42 19.57
N LYS A 71 5.17 -7.41 20.34
CA LYS A 71 3.89 -7.54 21.02
C LYS A 71 3.54 -6.24 21.77
N CYS A 72 2.34 -5.72 21.55
CA CYS A 72 1.77 -4.68 22.41
C CYS A 72 1.26 -5.36 23.70
N ASP A 73 1.73 -4.87 24.84
CA ASP A 73 1.27 -5.22 26.19
C ASP A 73 -0.12 -4.65 26.46
#